data_AF-A0AA39ZTL4-F1
#
_entry.id   AF-A0AA39ZTL4-F1
#
_cell.length_a   1.000
_cell.length_b   1.000
_cell.length_c   1.000
_cell.angle_alpha   90.00
_cell.angle_beta   90.00
_cell.angle_gamma   90.00
#
_symmetry.space_group_name_H-M   'P 1'
#
loop_
_entity.id
_entity.type
_entity.pdbx_description
1 polymer ?
#
loop_
_entity_poly.entity_id
_entity_poly.type
_entity_poly.pdbx_seq_one_letter_code
_entity_poly.pdbx_strand_id
1 'polypeptide(L)'
;MSVDGIQKSYQKLEALTQKNFRDHLRRYLDMYLADCPFEVNSTNRYDLGREDASITARCRMLRGSAVAYLNGSRVDISREEEGFLTSHGKDFSIVFSSRRNRNCVFLGPARFVNHDCDANAVLVPEGGGIQVTTTADIEASEEITV
;
A
#
# COMPACT_ATOMS: atom_id res chain seq x y z
N MET A 1 -15.54 17.45 9.96
CA MET A 1 -15.26 18.01 8.62
C MET A 1 -16.16 17.31 7.61
N SER A 2 -17.09 18.05 6.99
CA SER A 2 -17.75 17.60 5.76
C SER A 2 -16.83 17.95 4.60
N VAL A 3 -16.41 16.97 3.81
CA VAL A 3 -15.72 17.21 2.55
C VAL A 3 -16.76 17.01 1.46
N ASP A 4 -17.34 18.11 0.99
CA ASP A 4 -18.53 18.11 0.12
C ASP A 4 -18.33 17.28 -1.16
N GLY A 5 -17.09 17.17 -1.64
CA GLY A 5 -16.72 16.32 -2.78
C GLY A 5 -16.82 14.81 -2.52
N ILE A 6 -16.54 14.36 -1.29
CA ILE A 6 -16.61 12.94 -0.91
C ILE A 6 -18.05 12.56 -0.54
N GLN A 7 -18.75 13.46 0.14
CA GLN A 7 -20.07 13.18 0.71
C GLN A 7 -21.10 12.73 -0.33
N LYS A 8 -21.15 13.40 -1.50
CA LYS A 8 -22.09 13.08 -2.58
C LYS A 8 -21.91 11.66 -3.13
N SER A 9 -20.67 11.21 -3.27
CA SER A 9 -20.35 9.87 -3.77
C SER A 9 -20.56 8.82 -2.68
N TYR A 10 -20.15 9.14 -1.45
CA TYR A 10 -20.24 8.24 -0.30
C TYR A 10 -21.69 7.89 0.08
N GLN A 11 -22.61 8.87 0.05
CA GLN A 11 -24.02 8.64 0.37
C GLN A 11 -24.74 7.71 -0.60
N LYS A 12 -24.23 7.56 -1.83
CA LYS A 12 -24.78 6.65 -2.85
C LYS A 12 -24.34 5.20 -2.64
N LEU A 13 -23.35 4.95 -1.78
CA LEU A 13 -22.83 3.62 -1.52
C LEU A 13 -23.72 2.84 -0.56
N GLU A 14 -23.81 1.53 -0.75
CA GLU A 14 -24.46 0.61 0.21
C GLU A 14 -23.71 0.58 1.55
N ALA A 15 -24.40 0.15 2.62
CA ALA A 15 -23.87 0.19 3.99
C ALA A 15 -22.52 -0.53 4.16
N LEU A 16 -22.35 -1.71 3.54
CA LEU A 16 -21.09 -2.45 3.58
C LEU A 16 -19.97 -1.70 2.83
N THR A 17 -20.28 -1.16 1.66
CA THR A 17 -19.33 -0.40 0.84
C THR A 17 -18.93 0.91 1.53
N GLN A 18 -19.86 1.58 2.22
CA GLN A 18 -19.56 2.72 3.07
C GLN A 18 -18.58 2.36 4.20
N LYS A 19 -18.79 1.21 4.86
CA LYS A 19 -17.86 0.71 5.88
C LYS A 19 -16.47 0.47 5.29
N ASN A 20 -16.38 -0.27 4.18
CA ASN A 20 -15.11 -0.55 3.50
C ASN A 20 -14.41 0.73 3.07
N PHE A 21 -15.15 1.72 2.55
CA PHE A 21 -14.62 3.03 2.20
C PHE A 21 -14.02 3.76 3.41
N ARG A 22 -14.75 3.82 4.53
CA ARG A 22 -14.25 4.45 5.76
C ARG A 22 -13.01 3.76 6.29
N ASP A 23 -13.02 2.43 6.32
CA ASP A 23 -11.88 1.63 6.79
C ASP A 23 -10.66 1.82 5.88
N HIS A 24 -10.85 1.93 4.56
CA HIS A 24 -9.76 2.15 3.62
C HIS A 24 -9.23 3.58 3.69
N LEU A 25 -10.10 4.59 3.77
CA LEU A 25 -9.71 5.99 3.97
C LEU A 25 -8.91 6.15 5.28
N ARG A 26 -9.37 5.52 6.36
CA ARG A 26 -8.71 5.57 7.65
C ARG A 26 -7.25 5.10 7.58
N ARG A 27 -6.96 4.03 6.84
CA ARG A 27 -5.57 3.55 6.66
C ARG A 27 -4.64 4.61 6.09
N TYR A 28 -5.11 5.42 5.14
CA TYR A 28 -4.31 6.52 4.60
C TYR A 28 -4.17 7.69 5.58
N LEU A 29 -5.21 7.99 6.36
CA LEU A 29 -5.13 9.03 7.38
C LEU A 29 -4.18 8.63 8.52
N ASP A 30 -4.18 7.36 8.90
CA ASP A 30 -3.34 6.82 9.97
C ASP A 30 -1.83 6.95 9.64
N MET A 31 -1.45 7.04 8.37
CA MET A 31 -0.06 7.31 7.93
C MET A 31 0.48 8.66 8.44
N TYR A 32 -0.40 9.59 8.80
CA TYR A 32 -0.04 10.94 9.26
C TYR A 32 -0.12 11.08 10.79
N LEU A 33 -0.33 9.99 11.52
CA LEU A 33 -0.22 10.00 12.98
C LEU A 33 1.23 10.24 13.40
N ALA A 34 1.41 10.89 14.56
CA ALA A 34 2.73 11.31 15.03
C ALA A 34 3.69 10.13 15.25
N ASP A 35 3.14 8.98 15.66
CA ASP A 35 3.82 7.71 15.91
C ASP A 35 4.00 6.84 14.66
N CYS A 36 3.60 7.32 13.47
CA CYS A 36 3.90 6.65 12.22
C CYS A 36 5.43 6.62 11.98
N PRO A 37 6.05 5.43 11.83
CA PRO A 37 7.50 5.29 11.76
C PRO A 37 8.06 5.57 10.35
N PHE A 38 7.23 5.98 9.41
CA PHE A 38 7.61 6.27 8.03
C PHE A 38 6.88 7.51 7.50
N GLU A 39 7.35 8.03 6.38
CA GLU A 39 6.70 9.08 5.61
C GLU A 39 6.67 8.73 4.11
N VAL A 40 5.79 9.41 3.37
CA VAL A 40 5.71 9.30 1.91
C VAL A 40 6.55 10.42 1.30
N ASN A 41 7.50 10.07 0.45
CA ASN A 41 8.34 11.00 -0.29
C ASN A 41 8.10 10.89 -1.80
N SER A 42 8.48 11.92 -2.55
CA SER A 42 8.50 11.86 -4.01
C SER A 42 9.83 11.27 -4.50
N THR A 43 9.77 10.43 -5.53
CA THR A 43 10.94 9.84 -6.21
C THR A 43 10.74 9.87 -7.71
N ASN A 44 11.83 10.03 -8.46
CA ASN A 44 11.85 9.93 -9.92
C ASN A 44 12.85 8.85 -10.38
N ARG A 45 13.22 7.93 -9.48
CA ARG A 45 14.23 6.89 -9.72
C ARG A 45 13.88 5.96 -10.89
N TYR A 46 12.58 5.74 -11.14
CA TYR A 46 12.08 4.75 -12.08
C TYR A 46 11.51 5.33 -13.38
N ASP A 47 11.10 6.61 -13.38
CA ASP A 47 10.62 7.34 -14.55
C ASP A 47 11.04 8.82 -14.46
N LEU A 48 11.94 9.25 -15.36
CA LEU A 48 12.43 10.63 -15.39
C LEU A 48 11.36 11.65 -15.82
N GLY A 49 10.24 11.19 -16.40
CA GLY A 49 9.13 12.02 -16.83
C GLY A 49 7.97 12.11 -15.84
N ARG A 50 8.01 11.35 -14.73
CA ARG A 50 6.91 11.25 -13.78
C ARG A 50 7.41 11.13 -12.34
N GLU A 51 6.92 11.99 -11.46
CA GLU A 51 7.09 11.81 -10.02
C GLU A 51 6.25 10.62 -9.55
N ASP A 52 6.89 9.69 -8.85
CA ASP A 52 6.28 8.59 -8.12
C ASP A 52 6.48 8.76 -6.62
N ALA A 53 5.90 7.88 -5.82
CA ALA A 53 6.04 7.87 -4.37
C ALA A 53 7.05 6.84 -3.89
N SER A 54 7.70 7.12 -2.76
CA SER A 54 8.50 6.17 -1.99
C SER A 54 8.14 6.25 -0.51
N ILE A 55 8.47 5.21 0.24
CA ILE A 55 8.30 5.16 1.69
C ILE A 55 9.68 5.25 2.35
N THR A 56 9.84 6.23 3.24
CA THR A 56 11.11 6.46 3.95
C THR A 56 10.90 6.33 5.45
N ALA A 57 11.82 5.64 6.13
CA ALA A 57 11.82 5.49 7.57
C ALA A 57 12.05 6.84 8.27
N ARG A 58 11.22 7.17 9.26
CA ARG A 58 11.39 8.35 10.15
C ARG A 58 12.22 8.04 11.39
N CYS A 59 12.36 6.76 11.73
CA CYS A 59 13.11 6.28 12.88
C CYS A 59 13.68 4.88 12.62
N ARG A 60 14.61 4.45 13.47
CA ARG A 60 15.16 3.10 13.39
C ARG A 60 14.09 2.04 13.67
N MET A 61 14.04 1.02 12.83
CA MET A 61 13.21 -0.17 12.98
C MET A 61 14.11 -1.41 13.05
N LEU A 62 13.83 -2.30 14.00
CA LEU A 62 14.60 -3.54 14.16
C LEU A 62 14.10 -4.62 13.21
N ARG A 63 14.98 -5.51 12.78
CA ARG A 63 14.64 -6.70 12.01
C ARG A 63 13.49 -7.50 12.64
N GLY A 64 12.55 -7.92 11.80
CA GLY A 64 11.39 -8.73 12.20
C GLY A 64 10.24 -7.91 12.78
N SER A 65 10.32 -6.59 12.77
CA SER A 65 9.26 -5.70 13.26
C SER A 65 8.22 -5.46 12.17
N ALA A 66 6.95 -5.53 12.54
CA ALA A 66 5.87 -5.02 11.70
C ALA A 66 5.97 -3.49 11.61
N VAL A 67 5.93 -2.93 10.40
CA VAL A 67 5.94 -1.48 10.20
C VAL A 67 4.51 -0.97 10.44
N ALA A 68 4.31 -0.29 11.56
CA ALA A 68 3.00 0.23 11.96
C ALA A 68 2.39 1.10 10.84
N TYR A 69 1.09 0.97 10.60
CA TYR A 69 0.30 1.67 9.57
C TYR A 69 0.66 1.36 8.11
N LEU A 70 1.80 0.72 7.83
CA LEU A 70 2.22 0.32 6.48
C LEU A 70 1.56 -1.01 6.10
N ASN A 71 0.24 -0.97 5.95
CA ASN A 71 -0.59 -2.10 5.58
C ASN A 71 -1.42 -1.81 4.33
N GLY A 72 -2.05 -2.84 3.81
CA GLY A 72 -2.87 -2.76 2.62
C GLY A 72 -3.96 -3.82 2.58
N SER A 73 -4.97 -3.57 1.76
CA SER A 73 -5.98 -4.56 1.38
C SER A 73 -5.44 -5.38 0.22
N ARG A 74 -5.67 -6.70 0.25
CA ARG A 74 -5.43 -7.58 -0.90
C ARG A 74 -6.77 -8.03 -1.45
N VAL A 75 -6.96 -7.88 -2.76
CA VAL A 75 -8.15 -8.36 -3.45
C VAL A 75 -7.72 -9.28 -4.58
N ASP A 76 -8.16 -10.53 -4.56
CA ASP A 76 -7.90 -11.45 -5.67
C ASP A 76 -8.71 -11.01 -6.89
N ILE A 77 -8.11 -11.04 -8.08
CA ILE A 77 -8.76 -10.61 -9.32
C ILE A 77 -8.89 -11.77 -10.33
N SER A 78 -9.89 -11.70 -11.19
CA SER A 78 -10.07 -12.59 -12.34
C SER A 78 -9.13 -12.20 -13.49
N ARG A 79 -8.98 -13.10 -14.48
CA ARG A 79 -8.20 -12.80 -15.70
C ARG A 79 -8.83 -11.68 -16.53
N GLU A 80 -10.15 -11.56 -16.49
CA GLU A 80 -10.88 -10.50 -17.20
C GLU A 80 -10.62 -9.15 -16.54
N GLU A 81 -10.65 -9.11 -15.20
CA GLU A 81 -10.33 -7.92 -14.41
C GLU A 81 -8.86 -7.51 -14.59
N GLU A 82 -7.94 -8.47 -14.62
CA GLU A 82 -6.53 -8.25 -14.94
C GLU A 82 -6.36 -7.61 -16.33
N GLY A 83 -6.95 -8.20 -17.38
CA GLY A 83 -6.88 -7.65 -18.74
C GLY A 83 -7.49 -6.24 -18.84
N PHE A 84 -8.57 -5.98 -18.10
CA PHE A 84 -9.15 -4.64 -17.99
C PHE A 84 -8.18 -3.66 -17.31
N LEU A 85 -7.52 -4.03 -16.22
CA LEU A 85 -6.57 -3.16 -15.52
C LEU A 85 -5.33 -2.86 -16.38
N THR A 86 -4.75 -3.88 -17.02
CA THR A 86 -3.58 -3.71 -17.89
C THR A 86 -3.88 -2.84 -19.10
N SER A 87 -5.02 -3.03 -19.77
CA SER A 87 -5.41 -2.20 -20.93
C SER A 87 -5.60 -0.72 -20.60
N HIS A 88 -5.80 -0.37 -19.32
CA HIS A 88 -5.95 1.00 -18.85
C HIS A 88 -4.71 1.53 -18.12
N GLY A 89 -3.59 0.80 -18.14
CA GLY A 89 -2.34 1.18 -17.46
C GLY A 89 -2.46 1.24 -15.93
N LYS A 90 -3.27 0.35 -15.34
CA LYS A 90 -3.55 0.26 -13.90
C LYS A 90 -3.02 -1.02 -13.26
N ASP A 91 -1.97 -1.59 -13.83
CA ASP A 91 -1.35 -2.86 -13.45
C ASP A 91 -0.22 -2.73 -12.41
N PHE A 92 0.17 -1.50 -12.04
CA PHE A 92 1.26 -1.19 -11.10
C PHE A 92 1.14 -1.85 -9.70
N SER A 93 -0.05 -2.31 -9.29
CA SER A 93 -0.25 -3.00 -8.00
C SER A 93 -0.76 -4.43 -8.14
N ILE A 94 -0.64 -5.03 -9.33
CA ILE A 94 -0.97 -6.44 -9.54
C ILE A 94 0.22 -7.30 -9.14
N VAL A 95 -0.02 -8.28 -8.26
CA VAL A 95 0.99 -9.24 -7.82
C VAL A 95 0.44 -10.64 -7.91
N PHE A 96 1.27 -11.58 -8.36
CA PHE A 96 0.92 -12.99 -8.44
C PHE A 96 1.08 -13.66 -7.06
N SER A 97 0.00 -14.31 -6.59
CA SER A 97 0.05 -15.14 -5.40
C SER A 97 0.27 -16.60 -5.77
N SER A 98 1.49 -17.11 -5.58
CA SER A 98 1.83 -18.52 -5.79
C SER A 98 0.98 -19.46 -4.93
N ARG A 99 0.75 -19.12 -3.66
CA ARG A 99 -0.06 -19.92 -2.72
C ARG A 99 -1.51 -20.13 -3.19
N ARG A 100 -2.11 -19.14 -3.85
CA ARG A 100 -3.49 -19.22 -4.36
C ARG A 100 -3.57 -19.49 -5.85
N ASN A 101 -2.44 -19.47 -6.55
CA ASN A 101 -2.34 -19.54 -8.00
C ASN A 101 -3.25 -18.52 -8.70
N ARG A 102 -3.32 -17.30 -8.18
CA ARG A 102 -4.14 -16.20 -8.72
C ARG A 102 -3.43 -14.85 -8.58
N ASN A 103 -3.76 -13.95 -9.49
CA ASN A 103 -3.37 -12.54 -9.39
C ASN A 103 -4.24 -11.82 -8.36
N CYS A 104 -3.62 -10.86 -7.69
CA CYS A 104 -4.28 -10.03 -6.70
C CYS A 104 -3.79 -8.59 -6.83
N VAL A 105 -4.65 -7.65 -6.45
CA VAL A 105 -4.31 -6.23 -6.36
C VAL A 105 -4.03 -5.90 -4.91
N PHE A 106 -2.93 -5.19 -4.68
CA PHE A 106 -2.61 -4.58 -3.40
C PHE A 106 -2.98 -3.10 -3.40
N LEU A 107 -3.74 -2.65 -2.40
CA LEU A 107 -4.15 -1.25 -2.25
C LEU A 107 -3.97 -0.80 -0.80
N GLY A 108 -3.91 0.51 -0.58
CA GLY A 108 -3.64 1.09 0.74
C GLY A 108 -2.17 1.49 0.87
N PRO A 109 -1.74 2.00 2.04
CA PRO A 109 -0.40 2.54 2.26
C PRO A 109 0.76 1.69 1.71
N ALA A 110 0.69 0.36 1.88
CA ALA A 110 1.73 -0.57 1.42
C ALA A 110 1.96 -0.55 -0.11
N ARG A 111 1.06 0.03 -0.91
CA ARG A 111 1.22 0.16 -2.37
C ARG A 111 2.37 1.10 -2.79
N PHE A 112 2.82 1.97 -1.88
CA PHE A 112 3.88 2.93 -2.14
C PHE A 112 5.28 2.37 -1.84
N VAL A 113 5.35 1.13 -1.36
CA VAL A 113 6.61 0.45 -1.10
C VAL A 113 7.16 -0.05 -2.42
N ASN A 114 8.33 0.47 -2.78
CA ASN A 114 8.98 0.15 -4.03
C ASN A 114 9.65 -1.23 -3.96
N HIS A 115 9.88 -1.81 -5.13
CA HIS A 115 10.61 -3.06 -5.25
C HIS A 115 12.12 -2.82 -5.25
N ASP A 116 12.86 -3.65 -4.52
CA ASP A 116 14.32 -3.79 -4.66
C ASP A 116 14.72 -5.27 -4.64
N CYS A 117 15.74 -5.64 -5.44
CA CYS A 117 16.25 -7.01 -5.47
C CYS A 117 16.93 -7.40 -4.14
N ASP A 118 17.47 -6.42 -3.40
CA ASP A 118 18.06 -6.58 -2.08
C ASP A 118 17.22 -5.83 -1.03
N ALA A 119 15.94 -6.20 -0.96
CA ALA A 119 14.95 -5.53 -0.12
C ALA A 119 15.18 -5.69 1.39
N ASN A 120 14.85 -4.63 2.14
CA ASN A 120 14.96 -4.58 3.60
C ASN A 120 13.64 -4.89 4.34
N ALA A 121 12.57 -5.18 3.60
CA ALA A 121 11.28 -5.62 4.14
C ALA A 121 10.58 -6.66 3.24
N VAL A 122 9.47 -7.22 3.72
CA VAL A 122 8.66 -8.20 2.99
C VAL A 122 7.17 -7.99 3.23
N LEU A 123 6.35 -8.31 2.22
CA LEU A 123 4.90 -8.34 2.32
C LEU A 123 4.42 -9.63 3.01
N VAL A 124 3.85 -9.50 4.20
CA VAL A 124 3.28 -10.60 4.98
C VAL A 124 1.74 -10.54 4.92
N PRO A 125 1.04 -11.63 4.54
CA PRO A 125 -0.42 -11.67 4.59
C PRO A 125 -0.92 -11.65 6.05
N GLU A 126 -1.78 -10.69 6.41
CA GLU A 126 -2.35 -10.57 7.75
C GLU A 126 -3.83 -10.13 7.68
N GLY A 127 -4.73 -10.80 8.41
CA GLY A 127 -6.10 -10.32 8.61
C GLY A 127 -6.94 -10.08 7.33
N GLY A 128 -6.64 -10.78 6.22
CA GLY A 128 -7.27 -10.55 4.91
C GLY A 128 -6.64 -9.44 4.07
N GLY A 129 -5.60 -8.79 4.57
CA GLY A 129 -4.77 -7.81 3.85
C GLY A 129 -3.31 -8.23 3.77
N ILE A 130 -2.45 -7.22 3.72
CA ILE A 130 -0.99 -7.32 3.77
C ILE A 130 -0.43 -6.33 4.79
N GLN A 131 0.67 -6.71 5.41
CA GLN A 131 1.47 -5.89 6.30
C GLN A 131 2.93 -5.97 5.87
N VAL A 132 3.65 -4.86 5.96
CA VAL A 132 5.10 -4.83 5.71
C VAL A 132 5.84 -5.18 6.99
N THR A 133 6.76 -6.14 6.92
CA THR A 133 7.61 -6.55 8.04
C THR A 133 9.08 -6.41 7.63
N THR A 134 9.91 -5.86 8.49
CA THR A 134 11.34 -5.65 8.21
C THR A 134 12.09 -6.98 8.18
N THR A 135 12.97 -7.17 7.20
CA THR A 135 13.86 -8.34 7.07
C THR A 135 15.28 -8.05 7.53
N ALA A 136 15.62 -6.76 7.67
CA ALA A 136 16.85 -6.22 8.24
C ALA A 136 16.53 -5.08 9.24
N ASP A 137 17.55 -4.61 9.96
CA ASP A 137 17.44 -3.33 10.66
C ASP A 137 17.36 -2.21 9.61
N ILE A 138 16.46 -1.26 9.79
CA ILE A 138 16.27 -0.10 8.91
C ILE A 138 16.54 1.16 9.74
N GLU A 139 17.46 2.00 9.32
CA GLU A 139 17.79 3.25 9.99
C GLU A 139 16.88 4.41 9.51
N ALA A 140 16.86 5.50 10.28
CA ALA A 140 16.13 6.69 9.86
C ALA A 140 16.66 7.20 8.51
N SER A 141 15.75 7.72 7.69
CA SER A 141 15.98 8.19 6.32
C SER A 141 16.25 7.10 5.26
N GLU A 142 16.26 5.82 5.62
CA GLU A 142 16.35 4.73 4.64
C GLU A 142 15.00 4.49 3.94
N GLU A 143 15.04 4.18 2.65
CA GLU A 143 13.86 3.76 1.90
C GLU A 143 13.45 2.34 2.33
N ILE A 144 12.16 2.12 2.55
CA ILE A 144 11.59 0.79 2.81
C ILE A 144 11.23 0.16 1.46
N THR A 145 11.77 -1.02 1.19
CA THR A 145 11.58 -1.74 -0.08
C THR A 145 11.19 -3.21 0.14
N VAL A 146 10.53 -3.84 -0.85
CA VAL A 146 10.05 -5.23 -0.82
C VAL A 146 10.45 -6.07 -2.03
#